data_AF-A0A2R7L173-F1
#
_entry.id   AF-A0A2R7L173-F1
#
_cell.length_a   1.000
_cell.length_b   1.000
_cell.length_c   1.000
_cell.angle_alpha   90.00
_cell.angle_beta   90.00
_cell.angle_gamma   90.00
#
_symmetry.space_group_name_H-M   'P 1'
#
loop_
_entity.id
_entity.type
_entity.pdbx_description
1 polymer ?
#
loop_
_entity_poly.entity_id
_entity_poly.type
_entity_poly.pdbx_seq_one_letter_code
_entity_poly.pdbx_strand_id
1 'polypeptide(L)'
;MKDLKRNTFRSLFLIIILFQFSCSDAPGIEFKKKNIHFGGLHRAVLDSGDYTGIHILQAYINEDSCSLGKLNANLYLAENIRTGDTLYIFDLCSKAPEFIKEDLQENFVIMHEKVKKDIPDSVCILVPQSFRIPLRSRFVFSVVTRLLD
;
A
#
# COMPACT_ATOMS: atom_id res chain seq x y z
N MET A 1 5.44 83.38 17.44
CA MET A 1 4.67 83.32 16.19
C MET A 1 4.41 81.85 15.89
N LYS A 2 3.14 81.45 15.90
CA LYS A 2 2.67 80.08 15.69
C LYS A 2 2.61 79.83 14.19
N ASP A 3 3.21 78.74 13.72
CA ASP A 3 2.76 78.03 12.53
C ASP A 3 3.56 76.72 12.38
N LEU A 4 2.87 75.57 12.47
CA LEU A 4 3.17 74.43 11.61
C LEU A 4 2.01 73.42 11.55
N LYS A 5 1.16 73.63 10.53
CA LYS A 5 0.62 72.65 9.57
C LYS A 5 0.33 71.20 10.04
N ARG A 6 -0.98 70.90 10.03
CA ARG A 6 -1.66 69.98 9.09
C ARG A 6 -0.85 68.73 8.65
N ASN A 7 -1.21 67.57 9.20
CA ASN A 7 -0.87 66.25 8.64
C ASN A 7 -2.05 65.28 8.83
N THR A 8 -2.82 65.07 7.77
CA THR A 8 -2.70 63.99 6.77
C THR A 8 -3.47 62.72 7.17
N PHE A 9 -4.77 62.81 6.85
CA PHE A 9 -5.62 61.75 6.35
C PHE A 9 -4.81 60.81 5.43
N ARG A 10 -4.39 59.65 5.94
CA ARG A 10 -3.85 58.53 5.16
C ARG A 10 -4.57 57.27 5.63
N SER A 11 -5.67 56.98 4.96
CA SER A 11 -5.69 55.95 3.91
C SER A 11 -5.80 54.57 4.53
N LEU A 12 -7.03 54.28 4.93
CA LEU A 12 -7.56 52.97 5.23
C LEU A 12 -7.51 52.13 3.94
N PHE A 13 -6.38 51.46 3.68
CA PHE A 13 -6.31 50.37 2.70
C PHE A 13 -5.70 49.18 3.43
N LEU A 14 -6.55 48.55 4.25
CA LEU A 14 -6.34 47.22 4.80
C LEU A 14 -6.44 46.25 3.61
N ILE A 15 -5.30 45.98 2.99
CA ILE A 15 -5.14 44.99 1.93
C ILE A 15 -5.34 43.62 2.59
N ILE A 16 -6.58 43.13 2.52
CA ILE A 16 -6.94 41.74 2.77
C ILE A 16 -6.45 40.94 1.56
N ILE A 17 -5.20 40.49 1.59
CA ILE A 17 -4.75 39.40 0.70
C ILE A 17 -5.28 38.12 1.32
N LEU A 18 -6.51 37.76 0.93
CA LEU A 18 -6.99 36.40 1.00
C LEU A 18 -6.09 35.57 0.09
N PHE A 19 -5.07 34.92 0.68
CA PHE A 19 -4.46 33.75 0.06
C PHE A 19 -5.55 32.67 -0.02
N GLN A 20 -6.30 32.71 -1.12
CA GLN A 20 -7.06 31.60 -1.62
C GLN A 20 -6.03 30.55 -2.04
N PHE A 21 -5.56 29.75 -1.07
CA PHE A 21 -4.99 28.46 -1.37
C PHE A 21 -6.14 27.63 -1.93
N SER A 22 -6.38 27.80 -3.23
CA SER A 22 -7.19 26.89 -4.01
C SER A 22 -6.58 25.52 -3.79
N CYS A 23 -7.28 24.67 -3.04
CA CYS A 23 -6.91 23.29 -2.83
C CYS A 23 -7.07 22.63 -4.20
N SER A 24 -5.98 22.61 -4.97
CA SER A 24 -5.94 21.96 -6.28
C SER A 24 -6.31 20.50 -6.08
N ASP A 25 -7.29 20.01 -6.84
CA ASP A 25 -7.63 18.60 -6.91
C ASP A 25 -6.34 17.79 -7.02
N ALA A 26 -6.04 16.98 -5.99
CA ALA A 26 -4.85 16.15 -6.01
C ALA A 26 -4.91 15.27 -7.26
N PRO A 27 -3.83 15.20 -8.06
CA PRO A 27 -3.83 14.36 -9.25
C PRO A 27 -4.18 12.93 -8.85
N GLY A 28 -5.19 12.36 -9.51
CA GLY A 28 -5.67 11.00 -9.22
C GLY A 28 -4.52 10.00 -9.28
N ILE A 29 -4.51 9.02 -8.37
CA ILE A 29 -3.47 8.00 -8.31
C ILE A 29 -3.61 7.08 -9.53
N GLU A 30 -2.67 7.15 -10.47
CA GLU A 30 -2.63 6.24 -11.63
C GLU A 30 -2.13 4.85 -11.23
N PHE A 31 -2.94 3.82 -11.51
CA PHE A 31 -2.58 2.41 -11.31
C PHE A 31 -2.07 1.78 -12.60
N LYS A 32 -1.05 0.92 -12.49
CA LYS A 32 -0.46 0.21 -13.62
C LYS A 32 -0.12 -1.23 -13.26
N LYS A 33 -0.25 -2.12 -14.26
CA LYS A 33 0.25 -3.49 -14.18
C LYS A 33 1.77 -3.50 -14.18
N LYS A 34 2.39 -4.12 -13.17
CA LYS A 34 3.84 -4.25 -13.03
C LYS A 34 4.22 -5.71 -12.86
N ASN A 35 5.26 -6.12 -13.55
CA ASN A 35 5.89 -7.42 -13.33
C ASN A 35 6.94 -7.28 -12.23
N ILE A 36 6.78 -8.08 -11.18
CA ILE A 36 7.72 -8.17 -10.07
C ILE A 36 8.58 -9.41 -10.27
N HIS A 37 9.90 -9.20 -10.27
CA HIS A 37 10.88 -10.28 -10.28
C HIS A 37 11.42 -10.51 -8.87
N PHE A 38 11.58 -11.78 -8.49
CA PHE A 38 11.90 -12.15 -7.10
C PHE A 38 13.39 -12.31 -6.81
N GLY A 39 14.26 -12.24 -7.82
CA GLY A 39 15.70 -12.46 -7.67
C GLY A 39 16.43 -11.48 -6.72
N GLY A 40 15.82 -10.33 -6.41
CA GLY A 40 16.35 -9.34 -5.45
C GLY A 40 15.61 -9.29 -4.12
N LEU A 41 14.64 -10.18 -3.90
CA LEU A 41 13.81 -10.23 -2.69
C LEU A 41 14.18 -11.46 -1.86
N HIS A 42 13.84 -11.44 -0.57
CA HIS A 42 14.08 -12.57 0.33
C HIS A 42 12.77 -13.27 0.69
N ARG A 43 12.78 -14.61 0.75
CA ARG A 43 11.64 -15.30 1.36
C ARG A 43 11.51 -14.87 2.82
N ALA A 44 10.28 -14.59 3.23
CA ALA A 44 9.99 -14.34 4.62
C ALA A 44 10.26 -15.59 5.46
N VAL A 45 10.89 -15.39 6.61
CA VAL A 45 10.87 -16.37 7.69
C VAL A 45 9.60 -16.13 8.47
N LEU A 46 8.72 -17.12 8.49
CA LEU A 46 7.45 -17.08 9.19
C LEU A 46 7.62 -17.48 10.65
N ASP A 47 6.58 -17.26 11.44
CA ASP A 47 6.61 -17.58 12.85
C ASP A 47 6.74 -19.09 13.10
N SER A 48 7.04 -19.47 14.34
CA SER A 48 7.00 -20.87 14.77
C SER A 48 5.56 -21.26 15.07
N GLY A 49 5.07 -22.37 14.50
CA GLY A 49 3.70 -22.87 14.73
C GLY A 49 3.02 -23.22 13.41
N ASP A 50 1.70 -23.08 13.37
CA ASP A 50 0.87 -23.39 12.19
C ASP A 50 0.48 -22.14 11.39
N TYR A 51 0.63 -20.95 11.97
CA TYR A 51 0.26 -19.68 11.35
C TYR A 51 1.18 -18.53 11.78
N THR A 52 1.21 -17.48 10.95
CA THR A 52 1.82 -16.18 11.28
C THR A 52 0.72 -15.13 11.35
N GLY A 53 0.63 -14.44 12.48
CA GLY A 53 -0.29 -13.30 12.63
C GLY A 53 0.23 -12.07 11.90
N ILE A 54 -0.64 -11.42 11.14
CA ILE A 54 -0.31 -10.24 10.34
C ILE A 54 -1.38 -9.14 10.46
N HIS A 55 -0.94 -7.91 10.26
CA HIS A 55 -1.82 -6.76 10.06
C HIS A 55 -1.62 -6.21 8.65
N ILE A 56 -2.69 -6.03 7.88
CA ILE A 56 -2.58 -5.59 6.48
C ILE A 56 -2.59 -4.06 6.43
N LEU A 57 -1.46 -3.50 6.04
CA LEU A 57 -1.27 -2.06 5.88
C LEU A 57 -1.90 -1.55 4.57
N GLN A 58 -1.79 -2.35 3.51
CA GLN A 58 -2.32 -1.98 2.20
C GLN A 58 -2.60 -3.22 1.35
N ALA A 59 -3.69 -3.16 0.58
CA ALA A 59 -4.05 -4.20 -0.38
C ALA A 59 -4.11 -3.62 -1.80
N TYR A 60 -3.57 -4.37 -2.74
CA TYR A 60 -3.60 -4.07 -4.17
C TYR A 60 -4.15 -5.26 -4.93
N ILE A 61 -5.40 -5.13 -5.35
CA ILE A 61 -6.18 -6.24 -5.88
C ILE A 61 -5.99 -6.32 -7.41
N ASN A 62 -5.67 -7.51 -7.89
CA ASN A 62 -5.53 -7.85 -9.30
C ASN A 62 -6.14 -9.23 -9.57
N GLU A 63 -7.47 -9.26 -9.70
CA GLU A 63 -8.26 -10.49 -9.92
C GLU A 63 -8.27 -10.96 -11.38
N ASP A 64 -7.36 -10.44 -12.22
CA ASP A 64 -7.14 -10.96 -13.57
C ASP A 64 -6.81 -12.46 -13.53
N SER A 65 -7.52 -13.26 -14.33
CA SER A 65 -7.22 -14.69 -14.49
C SER A 65 -5.79 -14.92 -14.95
N CYS A 66 -5.13 -15.92 -14.34
CA CYS A 66 -3.84 -16.41 -14.82
C CYS A 66 -4.02 -17.22 -16.10
N SER A 67 -3.01 -17.18 -16.96
CA SER A 67 -2.94 -17.97 -18.20
C SER A 67 -1.57 -18.60 -18.36
N LEU A 68 -1.40 -19.45 -19.38
CA LEU A 68 -0.11 -20.06 -19.69
C LEU A 68 0.96 -18.96 -19.88
N GLY A 69 1.96 -18.95 -19.01
CA GLY A 69 3.05 -17.98 -19.03
C GLY A 69 2.76 -16.62 -18.38
N LYS A 70 1.56 -16.40 -17.82
CA LYS A 70 1.22 -15.16 -17.10
C LYS A 70 0.55 -15.46 -15.76
N LEU A 71 1.28 -15.15 -14.69
CA LEU A 71 0.78 -15.23 -13.32
C LEU A 71 0.40 -13.84 -12.83
N ASN A 72 -0.84 -13.65 -12.43
CA ASN A 72 -1.32 -12.46 -11.74
C ASN A 72 -1.40 -12.75 -10.24
N ALA A 73 -1.24 -11.71 -9.43
CA ALA A 73 -1.35 -11.82 -7.99
C ALA A 73 -2.02 -10.59 -7.37
N ASN A 74 -2.83 -10.82 -6.35
CA ASN A 74 -3.12 -9.78 -5.36
C ASN A 74 -1.87 -9.55 -4.54
N LEU A 75 -1.60 -8.30 -4.17
CA LEU A 75 -0.50 -7.94 -3.30
C LEU A 75 -1.05 -7.36 -2.00
N TYR A 76 -0.62 -7.94 -0.87
CA TYR A 76 -0.86 -7.40 0.46
C TYR A 76 0.47 -6.95 1.06
N LEU A 77 0.56 -5.67 1.40
CA LEU A 77 1.60 -5.15 2.26
C LEU A 77 1.13 -5.32 3.69
N ALA A 78 1.85 -6.14 4.45
CA ALA A 78 1.47 -6.49 5.81
C ALA A 78 2.64 -6.35 6.77
N GLU A 79 2.33 -6.23 8.05
CA GLU A 79 3.27 -6.28 9.16
C GLU A 79 3.06 -7.58 9.93
N ASN A 80 4.15 -8.29 10.23
CA ASN A 80 4.09 -9.42 11.17
C ASN A 80 3.83 -8.88 12.58
N ILE A 81 2.73 -9.31 13.21
CA ILE A 81 2.30 -8.79 14.53
C ILE A 81 3.35 -9.06 15.62
N ARG A 82 4.07 -10.17 15.53
CA ARG A 82 5.05 -10.60 16.54
C ARG A 82 6.40 -9.90 16.37
N THR A 83 6.87 -9.72 15.14
CA THR A 83 8.22 -9.19 14.87
C THR A 83 8.24 -7.74 14.41
N GLY A 84 7.11 -7.17 13.97
CA GLY A 84 7.04 -5.86 13.32
C GLY A 84 7.63 -5.83 11.91
N ASP A 85 8.03 -6.98 11.36
CA ASP A 85 8.62 -7.03 10.02
C ASP A 85 7.59 -6.79 8.93
N THR A 86 7.93 -5.95 7.95
CA THR A 86 7.13 -5.78 6.74
C THR A 86 7.26 -6.97 5.80
N LEU A 87 6.11 -7.49 5.37
CA LEU A 87 5.95 -8.63 4.47
C LEU A 87 5.16 -8.20 3.21
N TYR A 88 5.65 -8.65 2.06
CA TYR A 88 4.93 -8.58 0.78
C TYR A 88 4.30 -9.94 0.50
N ILE A 89 2.98 -10.04 0.62
CA ILE A 89 2.25 -11.28 0.44
C ILE A 89 1.62 -11.28 -0.95
N PHE A 90 1.96 -12.29 -1.74
CA PHE A 90 1.47 -12.47 -3.09
C PHE A 90 0.48 -13.63 -3.12
N ASP A 91 -0.78 -13.32 -3.36
CA ASP A 91 -1.83 -14.32 -3.53
C ASP A 91 -2.09 -14.56 -5.02
N LEU A 92 -1.62 -15.70 -5.52
CA LEU A 92 -1.58 -16.01 -6.94
C LEU A 92 -2.95 -16.47 -7.44
N CYS A 93 -3.44 -15.82 -8.50
CA CYS A 93 -4.59 -16.27 -9.28
C CYS A 93 -5.88 -16.46 -8.46
N SER A 94 -5.96 -15.83 -7.29
CA SER A 94 -7.09 -15.91 -6.38
C SER A 94 -7.95 -14.65 -6.49
N LYS A 95 -9.25 -14.80 -6.21
CA LYS A 95 -10.09 -13.65 -5.89
C LYS A 95 -9.67 -13.10 -4.53
N ALA A 96 -9.68 -11.79 -4.37
CA ALA A 96 -9.44 -11.21 -3.06
C ALA A 96 -10.62 -11.57 -2.15
N PRO A 97 -10.37 -12.08 -0.93
CA PRO A 97 -11.45 -12.32 0.01
C PRO A 97 -12.23 -11.03 0.30
N GLU A 98 -13.55 -11.13 0.45
CA GLU A 98 -14.41 -9.96 0.66
C GLU A 98 -14.01 -9.17 1.92
N PHE A 99 -13.55 -9.85 2.97
CA PHE A 99 -13.10 -9.20 4.20
C PHE A 99 -11.97 -8.18 4.00
N ILE A 100 -11.11 -8.38 3.00
CA ILE A 100 -10.04 -7.43 2.67
C ILE A 100 -10.60 -6.10 2.16
N LYS A 101 -11.77 -6.13 1.54
CA LYS A 101 -12.43 -4.95 0.96
C LYS A 101 -13.25 -4.20 2.01
N GLU A 102 -13.62 -4.85 3.10
CA GLU A 102 -14.52 -4.33 4.14
C GLU A 102 -13.75 -3.59 5.25
N ASP A 103 -12.77 -4.25 5.87
CA ASP A 103 -12.01 -3.67 6.98
C ASP A 103 -10.59 -4.24 7.06
N LEU A 104 -9.59 -3.37 6.89
CA LEU A 104 -8.17 -3.73 7.03
C LEU A 104 -7.66 -3.61 8.48
N GLN A 105 -8.47 -3.11 9.42
CA GLN A 105 -8.07 -2.87 10.81
C GLN A 105 -8.01 -4.16 11.66
N GLU A 106 -8.45 -5.28 11.12
CA GLU A 106 -8.41 -6.57 11.82
C GLU A 106 -7.03 -7.25 11.76
N ASN A 107 -6.87 -8.27 12.60
CA ASN A 107 -5.72 -9.17 12.53
C ASN A 107 -6.06 -10.34 11.60
N PHE A 108 -5.17 -10.59 10.65
CA PHE A 108 -5.26 -11.71 9.72
C PHE A 108 -4.15 -12.71 9.98
N VAL A 109 -4.20 -13.84 9.30
CA VAL A 109 -3.16 -14.87 9.41
C VAL A 109 -2.72 -15.39 8.05
N ILE A 110 -1.46 -15.81 8.01
CA ILE A 110 -0.89 -16.64 6.97
C ILE A 110 -0.81 -18.06 7.54
N MET A 111 -1.67 -18.96 7.05
CA MET A 111 -1.59 -20.38 7.40
C MET A 111 -0.37 -20.99 6.72
N HIS A 112 0.54 -21.59 7.48
CA HIS A 112 1.82 -22.08 6.94
C HIS A 112 1.63 -23.21 5.92
N GLU A 113 0.58 -24.02 6.08
CA GLU A 113 0.21 -25.06 5.11
C GLU A 113 -0.23 -24.52 3.74
N LYS A 114 -0.68 -23.26 3.67
CA LYS A 114 -1.08 -22.60 2.42
C LYS A 114 0.07 -21.85 1.74
N VAL A 115 1.24 -21.77 2.39
CA VAL A 115 2.41 -21.13 1.83
C VAL A 115 2.94 -21.94 0.65
N LYS A 116 2.95 -21.33 -0.53
CA LYS A 116 3.44 -21.96 -1.75
C LYS A 116 4.96 -22.09 -1.67
N LYS A 117 5.44 -23.31 -1.94
CA LYS A 117 6.87 -23.61 -1.96
C LYS A 117 7.52 -23.23 -3.28
N ASP A 118 6.80 -23.30 -4.39
CA ASP A 118 7.33 -22.92 -5.70
C ASP A 118 7.28 -21.40 -5.87
N ILE A 119 8.43 -20.81 -6.21
CA ILE A 119 8.51 -19.39 -6.57
C ILE A 119 8.53 -19.28 -8.08
N PRO A 120 7.57 -18.59 -8.70
CA PRO A 120 7.70 -18.20 -10.10
C PRO A 120 8.78 -17.12 -10.29
N ASP A 121 9.39 -17.06 -11.46
CA ASP A 121 10.39 -16.04 -11.79
C ASP A 121 9.83 -14.61 -11.67
N SER A 122 8.55 -14.44 -12.03
CA SER A 122 7.84 -13.17 -11.91
C SER A 122 6.33 -13.31 -11.79
N VAL A 123 5.69 -12.27 -11.29
CA VAL A 123 4.22 -12.13 -11.25
C VAL A 123 3.79 -10.72 -11.62
N CYS A 124 2.58 -10.60 -12.16
CA CYS A 124 1.95 -9.34 -12.53
C CYS A 124 1.03 -8.85 -11.41
N ILE A 125 1.22 -7.62 -10.93
CA ILE A 125 0.39 -6.97 -9.92
C ILE A 125 -0.15 -5.63 -10.43
N LEU A 126 -1.29 -5.17 -9.90
CA LEU A 126 -1.87 -3.87 -10.22
C LEU A 126 -1.63 -2.89 -9.07
N VAL A 127 -0.74 -1.91 -9.25
CA VAL A 127 -0.28 -1.02 -8.18
C VAL A 127 -0.11 0.42 -8.67
N PRO A 128 -0.01 1.43 -7.80
CA PRO A 128 0.31 2.79 -8.22
C PRO A 128 1.57 2.86 -9.08
N GLN A 129 1.60 3.79 -10.04
CA GLN A 129 2.75 3.95 -10.93
C GLN A 129 4.05 4.24 -10.17
N SER A 130 3.98 4.93 -9.04
CA SER A 130 5.12 5.21 -8.15
C SER A 130 5.57 4.02 -7.29
N PHE A 131 4.74 2.98 -7.16
CA PHE A 131 5.01 1.85 -6.27
C PHE A 131 6.32 1.14 -6.61
N ARG A 132 7.15 0.90 -5.58
CA ARG A 132 8.39 0.13 -5.67
C ARG A 132 8.49 -0.78 -4.46
N ILE A 133 8.97 -2.00 -4.68
CA ILE A 133 9.38 -2.91 -3.61
C ILE A 133 10.88 -2.68 -3.41
N PRO A 134 11.32 -2.30 -2.20
CA PRO A 134 12.74 -2.18 -1.89
C PRO A 134 13.48 -3.51 -2.13
N LEU A 135 14.76 -3.42 -2.47
CA LEU A 135 15.61 -4.61 -2.53
C LEU A 135 15.72 -5.24 -1.14
N ARG A 136 15.88 -6.57 -1.11
CA ARG A 136 15.96 -7.38 0.13
C ARG A 136 14.69 -7.35 0.98
N SER A 137 13.59 -6.76 0.51
CA SER A 137 12.30 -6.91 1.15
C SER A 137 11.88 -8.37 1.25
N ARG A 138 11.12 -8.69 2.30
CA ARG A 138 10.66 -10.04 2.57
C ARG A 138 9.34 -10.30 1.86
N PHE A 139 9.22 -11.44 1.21
CA PHE A 139 8.00 -11.84 0.52
C PHE A 139 7.58 -13.26 0.84
N VAL A 140 6.31 -13.54 0.63
CA VAL A 140 5.73 -14.88 0.74
C VAL A 140 4.61 -15.03 -0.27
N PHE A 141 4.48 -16.23 -0.83
CA PHE A 141 3.32 -16.59 -1.65
C PHE A 141 2.33 -17.36 -0.79
N SER A 142 1.19 -16.76 -0.49
CA SER A 142 0.15 -17.37 0.33
C SER A 142 -1.17 -16.65 0.14
N VAL A 143 -2.25 -17.35 0.45
CA VAL A 143 -3.55 -16.73 0.72
C VAL A 143 -3.52 -16.13 2.13
N VAL A 144 -4.21 -15.01 2.32
CA VAL A 144 -4.47 -14.42 3.64
C VAL A 144 -5.86 -14.84 4.10
N THR A 145 -6.01 -15.20 5.37
CA THR A 145 -7.30 -15.61 5.95
C THR A 145 -7.53 -14.98 7.33
N ARG A 146 -8.75 -15.02 7.83
CA ARG A 146 -9.05 -14.82 9.26
C ARG A 146 -8.84 -16.14 10.01
N LEU A 147 -8.54 -16.08 11.30
CA LEU A 147 -8.37 -17.28 12.13
C LEU A 147 -9.71 -18.01 12.42
N LEU A 148 -10.83 -17.30 12.29
CA LEU A 148 -12.18 -17.80 12.57
C LEU A 148 -12.89 -18.36 11.32
N ASP A 149 -12.29 -18.19 10.14
CA ASP A 149 -12.79 -18.70 8.85
C ASP A 149 -12.12 -20.03 8.50
#